data_AF-A0A2V4WNN4-F1
#
_entry.id   AF-A0A2V4WNN4-F1
#
_cell.length_a   1.000
_cell.length_b   1.000
_cell.length_c   1.000
_cell.angle_alpha   90.00
_cell.angle_beta   90.00
_cell.angle_gamma   90.00
#
_symmetry.space_group_name_H-M   'P 1'
#
loop_
_entity.id
_entity.type
_entity.pdbx_description
1 polymer ?
#
loop_
_entity_poly.entity_id
_entity_poly.type
_entity_poly.pdbx_seq_one_letter_code
_entity_poly.pdbx_strand_id
1 'polypeptide(L)'
;MNWCTKDIQKHTFVELRDNEELSIDRVHSTSTLDEISYISQYYCLKSLSMGKNAFLQIPIHDTECYETVMGQIVPHFSDVRIVKYSNEITEVNLMSIKESTVNMINVLIENNNINSVAYDMFGDNFNNSDLPKEMFNLDWYTVNLQKIDRLNMDEKLLDFSVFLQKTHLVNYDSFAVQVNDWSFNDTLKDRIAFRFLCTLSQTVQLGVDKNNKVIDVRCF
;
A
#
# COMPACT_ATOMS: atom_id res chain seq x y z
N MET A 1 19.54 15.91 9.15
CA MET A 1 19.43 14.43 9.29
C MET A 1 20.61 13.79 8.58
N ASN A 2 21.23 12.76 9.17
CA ASN A 2 22.44 12.14 8.62
C ASN A 2 22.17 10.83 7.84
N TRP A 3 20.90 10.42 7.75
CA TRP A 3 20.48 9.14 7.17
C TRP A 3 19.76 9.30 5.82
N CYS A 4 19.67 10.52 5.28
CA CYS A 4 19.15 10.79 3.95
C CYS A 4 19.89 11.95 3.30
N THR A 5 19.85 12.00 1.97
CA THR A 5 20.44 13.06 1.15
C THR A 5 19.42 13.55 0.13
N LYS A 6 19.35 14.88 -0.08
CA LYS A 6 18.50 15.45 -1.12
C LYS A 6 18.93 14.91 -2.49
N ASP A 7 17.96 14.52 -3.31
CA ASP A 7 18.16 13.85 -4.59
C ASP A 7 17.07 14.28 -5.59
N ILE A 8 17.19 13.84 -6.84
CA ILE A 8 16.12 13.93 -7.82
C ILE A 8 15.15 12.77 -7.67
N GLN A 9 13.89 13.00 -8.05
CA GLN A 9 12.90 11.94 -8.15
C GLN A 9 13.40 10.87 -9.12
N LYS A 10 13.48 9.62 -8.67
CA LYS A 10 13.61 8.49 -9.60
C LYS A 10 12.27 8.25 -10.27
N HIS A 11 12.32 8.22 -11.58
CA HIS A 11 11.19 7.83 -12.41
C HIS A 11 11.31 6.36 -12.74
N THR A 12 10.18 5.67 -12.70
CA THR A 12 10.06 4.35 -13.27
C THR A 12 9.24 4.45 -14.53
N PHE A 13 9.71 3.78 -15.57
CA PHE A 13 9.03 3.77 -16.86
C PHE A 13 7.99 2.66 -16.81
N VAL A 14 6.75 3.02 -17.12
CA VAL A 14 5.70 2.04 -17.38
C VAL A 14 5.59 1.95 -18.89
N GLU A 15 5.81 0.77 -19.45
CA GLU A 15 5.52 0.51 -20.85
C GLU A 15 3.99 0.52 -21.04
N LEU A 16 3.51 1.40 -21.92
CA LEU A 16 2.12 1.40 -22.32
C LEU A 16 1.87 0.19 -23.20
N ARG A 17 0.85 -0.59 -22.85
CA ARG A 17 0.41 -1.72 -23.67
C ARG A 17 -0.41 -1.20 -24.84
N ASP A 18 0.24 -0.99 -25.98
CA ASP A 18 -0.46 -0.61 -27.21
C ASP A 18 -1.13 -1.85 -27.84
N ASN A 19 -2.42 -1.72 -28.19
CA ASN A 19 -3.22 -2.65 -28.99
C ASN A 19 -3.70 -3.97 -28.34
N GLU A 20 -3.72 -4.10 -27.02
CA GLU A 20 -4.33 -5.27 -26.36
C GLU A 20 -5.85 -5.10 -26.19
N GLU A 21 -6.62 -6.18 -26.40
CA GLU A 21 -8.06 -6.18 -26.15
C GLU A 21 -8.33 -6.11 -24.65
N LEU A 22 -8.92 -4.99 -24.22
CA LEU A 22 -9.28 -4.72 -22.82
C LEU A 22 -10.71 -5.19 -22.54
N SER A 23 -10.86 -6.03 -21.51
CA SER A 23 -12.18 -6.36 -20.96
C SER A 23 -12.22 -6.12 -19.45
N ILE A 24 -13.35 -5.62 -18.95
CA ILE A 24 -13.57 -5.36 -17.52
C ILE A 24 -14.83 -6.09 -17.07
N ASP A 25 -14.66 -7.06 -16.19
CA ASP A 25 -15.75 -7.86 -15.63
C ASP A 25 -16.07 -7.38 -14.21
N ARG A 26 -17.35 -7.09 -13.94
CA ARG A 26 -17.79 -6.82 -12.58
C ARG A 26 -18.11 -8.13 -11.86
N VAL A 27 -17.57 -8.30 -10.66
CA VAL A 27 -17.83 -9.47 -9.83
C VAL A 27 -18.43 -9.07 -8.49
N HIS A 28 -19.31 -9.93 -7.98
CA HIS A 28 -19.91 -9.77 -6.66
C HIS A 28 -19.35 -10.82 -5.72
N SER A 29 -18.70 -10.39 -4.65
CA SER A 29 -18.27 -11.29 -3.59
C SER A 29 -19.41 -11.51 -2.60
N THR A 30 -19.92 -12.74 -2.59
CA THR A 30 -20.90 -13.21 -1.60
C THR A 30 -20.24 -13.79 -0.35
N SER A 31 -18.92 -13.97 -0.36
CA SER A 31 -18.17 -14.52 0.76
C SER A 31 -18.10 -13.51 1.91
N THR A 32 -18.33 -14.00 3.12
CA THR A 32 -18.06 -13.31 4.37
C THR A 32 -16.89 -14.00 5.05
N LEU A 33 -15.88 -13.23 5.45
CA LEU A 33 -14.78 -13.72 6.28
C LEU A 33 -15.00 -13.25 7.71
N ASP A 34 -14.77 -14.13 8.68
CA ASP A 34 -14.84 -13.80 10.11
C ASP A 34 -13.52 -13.18 10.62
N GLU A 35 -12.45 -13.31 9.83
CA GLU A 35 -11.12 -12.80 10.14
C GLU A 35 -10.58 -11.95 8.98
N ILE A 36 -9.67 -11.05 9.30
CA ILE A 36 -8.99 -10.18 8.32
C ILE A 36 -7.48 -10.34 8.42
N SER A 37 -6.86 -10.80 7.33
CA SER A 37 -5.42 -11.06 7.26
C SER A 37 -4.61 -9.76 7.27
N TYR A 38 -3.30 -9.83 7.52
CA TYR A 38 -2.42 -8.65 7.47
C TYR A 38 -2.40 -7.99 6.08
N ILE A 39 -2.52 -8.79 5.02
CA ILE A 39 -2.64 -8.32 3.64
C ILE A 39 -3.94 -7.52 3.49
N SER A 40 -5.07 -8.09 3.91
CA SER A 40 -6.37 -7.41 3.83
C SER A 40 -6.42 -6.15 4.70
N GLN A 41 -5.84 -6.18 5.89
CA GLN A 41 -5.72 -5.02 6.77
C GLN A 41 -4.96 -3.88 6.08
N TYR A 42 -3.87 -4.14 5.36
CA TYR A 42 -3.14 -3.12 4.59
C TYR A 42 -4.05 -2.40 3.57
N TYR A 43 -4.75 -3.15 2.72
CA TYR A 43 -5.62 -2.55 1.70
C TYR A 43 -6.86 -1.89 2.31
N CYS A 44 -7.44 -2.46 3.36
CA CYS A 44 -8.58 -1.85 4.05
C CYS A 44 -8.20 -0.54 4.73
N LEU A 45 -7.07 -0.49 5.43
CA LEU A 45 -6.56 0.73 6.07
C LEU A 45 -6.19 1.79 5.03
N LYS A 46 -5.55 1.40 3.93
CA LYS A 46 -5.27 2.30 2.79
C LYS A 46 -6.55 2.84 2.16
N SER A 47 -7.58 2.01 1.98
CA SER A 47 -8.87 2.50 1.50
C SER A 47 -9.47 3.51 2.48
N LEU A 48 -9.48 3.19 3.78
CA LEU A 48 -10.09 4.04 4.79
C LEU A 48 -9.38 5.39 4.96
N SER A 49 -8.05 5.42 4.84
CA SER A 49 -7.29 6.67 4.87
C SER A 49 -7.59 7.58 3.67
N MET A 50 -7.94 7.01 2.52
CA MET A 50 -8.34 7.74 1.32
C MET A 50 -9.85 8.01 1.25
N GLY A 51 -10.63 7.44 2.17
CA GLY A 51 -12.09 7.51 2.24
C GLY A 51 -12.79 6.20 1.85
N LYS A 52 -13.97 5.93 2.42
CA LYS A 52 -14.69 4.65 2.26
C LYS A 52 -14.92 4.21 0.80
N ASN A 53 -15.01 5.16 -0.13
CA ASN A 53 -15.20 4.91 -1.57
C ASN A 53 -13.91 5.10 -2.40
N ALA A 54 -12.74 5.03 -1.75
CA ALA A 54 -11.47 5.09 -2.45
C ALA A 54 -11.35 3.94 -3.45
N PHE A 55 -10.74 4.26 -4.60
CA PHE A 55 -10.42 3.28 -5.62
C PHE A 55 -9.03 2.71 -5.35
N LEU A 56 -8.93 1.39 -5.32
CA LEU A 56 -7.68 0.65 -5.18
C LEU A 56 -7.50 -0.27 -6.38
N GLN A 57 -6.29 -0.34 -6.88
CA GLN A 57 -5.88 -1.24 -7.95
C GLN A 57 -4.81 -2.19 -7.39
N ILE A 58 -5.00 -3.48 -7.62
CA ILE A 58 -4.05 -4.53 -7.24
C ILE A 58 -3.60 -5.25 -8.51
N PRO A 59 -2.34 -5.10 -8.93
CA PRO A 59 -1.81 -5.84 -10.07
C PRO A 59 -1.79 -7.35 -9.77
N ILE A 60 -2.11 -8.15 -10.78
CA ILE A 60 -2.10 -9.61 -10.73
C ILE A 60 -1.05 -10.13 -11.71
N HIS A 61 -0.20 -11.05 -11.24
CA HIS A 61 0.93 -11.58 -12.02
C HIS A 61 0.92 -13.10 -12.14
N ASP A 62 0.29 -13.77 -11.19
CA ASP A 62 0.18 -15.21 -11.17
C ASP A 62 -1.12 -15.63 -10.48
N THR A 63 -1.44 -16.92 -10.60
CA THR A 63 -2.64 -17.51 -10.04
C THR A 63 -2.68 -17.43 -8.52
N GLU A 64 -1.54 -17.57 -7.84
CA GLU A 64 -1.45 -17.55 -6.37
C GLU A 64 -1.80 -16.15 -5.82
N CYS A 65 -1.30 -15.11 -6.48
CA CYS A 65 -1.63 -13.72 -6.21
C CYS A 65 -3.12 -13.47 -6.43
N TYR A 66 -3.66 -13.93 -7.57
CA TYR A 66 -5.10 -13.80 -7.85
C TYR A 66 -5.95 -14.49 -6.78
N GLU A 67 -5.62 -15.73 -6.41
CA GLU A 67 -6.31 -16.48 -5.37
C GLU A 67 -6.24 -15.78 -4.01
N THR A 68 -5.09 -15.20 -3.66
CA THR A 68 -4.91 -14.41 -2.44
C THR A 68 -5.80 -13.17 -2.45
N VAL A 69 -5.84 -12.43 -3.56
CA VAL A 69 -6.69 -11.23 -3.70
C VAL A 69 -8.17 -11.60 -3.61
N MET A 70 -8.60 -12.62 -4.34
CA MET A 70 -10.00 -13.05 -4.38
C MET A 70 -10.46 -13.68 -3.05
N GLY A 71 -9.57 -14.41 -2.37
CA GLY A 71 -9.85 -15.13 -1.14
C GLY A 71 -9.76 -14.26 0.11
N GLN A 72 -8.80 -13.33 0.17
CA GLN A 72 -8.54 -12.54 1.37
C GLN A 72 -9.05 -11.10 1.26
N ILE A 73 -8.87 -10.43 0.12
CA ILE A 73 -9.08 -8.97 0.03
C ILE A 73 -10.49 -8.65 -0.48
N VAL A 74 -10.88 -9.24 -1.60
CA VAL A 74 -12.17 -9.03 -2.28
C VAL A 74 -13.40 -9.19 -1.36
N PRO A 75 -13.44 -10.12 -0.40
CA PRO A 75 -14.57 -10.23 0.53
C PRO A 75 -14.88 -8.95 1.34
N HIS A 76 -13.91 -8.04 1.47
CA HIS A 76 -14.04 -6.79 2.21
C HIS A 76 -14.58 -5.61 1.41
N PHE A 77 -14.74 -5.75 0.09
CA PHE A 77 -15.16 -4.68 -0.81
C PHE A 77 -16.47 -5.01 -1.53
N SER A 78 -17.26 -3.98 -1.83
CA SER A 78 -18.59 -4.13 -2.44
C SER A 78 -18.60 -3.93 -3.95
N ASP A 79 -17.69 -3.11 -4.49
CA ASP A 79 -17.49 -2.96 -5.93
C ASP A 79 -16.14 -3.54 -6.34
N VAL A 80 -16.18 -4.65 -7.07
CA VAL A 80 -14.99 -5.38 -7.52
C VAL A 80 -15.05 -5.54 -9.03
N ARG A 81 -13.96 -5.18 -9.71
CA ARG A 81 -13.81 -5.29 -11.15
C ARG A 81 -12.52 -6.03 -11.46
N ILE A 82 -12.62 -7.05 -12.29
CA ILE A 82 -11.47 -7.80 -12.81
C ILE A 82 -11.16 -7.21 -14.18
N VAL A 83 -9.94 -6.75 -14.36
CA VAL A 83 -9.49 -6.22 -15.65
C VAL A 83 -8.59 -7.25 -16.30
N LYS A 84 -8.82 -7.43 -17.59
CA LYS A 84 -8.08 -8.37 -18.42
C LYS A 84 -7.58 -7.68 -19.66
N TYR A 85 -6.37 -8.04 -20.05
CA TYR A 85 -5.83 -7.74 -21.36
C TYR A 85 -5.56 -9.05 -22.08
N SER A 86 -6.02 -9.17 -23.33
CA SER A 86 -5.85 -10.40 -24.13
C SER A 86 -6.34 -11.67 -23.40
N ASN A 87 -7.42 -11.54 -22.62
CA ASN A 87 -8.01 -12.56 -21.72
C ASN A 87 -7.18 -12.96 -20.49
N GLU A 88 -6.02 -12.36 -20.26
CA GLU A 88 -5.23 -12.57 -19.05
C GLU A 88 -5.62 -11.56 -17.97
N ILE A 89 -5.77 -12.02 -16.72
CA ILE A 89 -6.10 -11.16 -15.59
C ILE A 89 -4.87 -10.35 -15.20
N THR A 90 -4.95 -9.03 -15.30
CA THR A 90 -3.82 -8.13 -15.03
C THR A 90 -3.98 -7.33 -13.76
N GLU A 91 -5.21 -7.10 -13.32
CA GLU A 91 -5.49 -6.35 -12.10
C GLU A 91 -6.89 -6.65 -11.55
N VAL A 92 -7.02 -6.46 -10.24
CA VAL A 92 -8.29 -6.41 -9.54
C VAL A 92 -8.47 -5.01 -8.97
N ASN A 93 -9.55 -4.37 -9.39
CA ASN A 93 -9.95 -3.04 -8.95
C ASN A 93 -11.03 -3.16 -7.88
N LEU A 94 -10.82 -2.44 -6.78
CA LEU A 94 -11.63 -2.51 -5.57
C LEU A 94 -12.11 -1.11 -5.20
N MET A 95 -13.37 -1.00 -4.80
CA MET A 95 -13.94 0.24 -4.28
C MET A 95 -15.04 -0.08 -3.26
N SER A 96 -15.31 0.90 -2.41
CA SER A 96 -16.39 0.85 -1.42
C SER A 96 -16.21 -0.29 -0.41
N ILE A 97 -15.39 -0.04 0.60
CA ILE A 97 -15.17 -0.96 1.72
C ILE A 97 -16.51 -1.24 2.44
N LYS A 98 -16.74 -2.51 2.81
CA LYS A 98 -17.97 -2.93 3.51
C LYS A 98 -17.95 -2.44 4.96
N GLU A 99 -19.11 -2.02 5.48
CA GLU A 99 -19.23 -1.56 6.88
C GLU A 99 -18.86 -2.65 7.90
N SER A 100 -19.16 -3.91 7.61
CA SER A 100 -18.74 -5.04 8.45
C SER A 100 -17.22 -5.12 8.61
N THR A 101 -16.47 -4.78 7.56
CA THR A 101 -15.00 -4.76 7.60
C THR A 101 -14.49 -3.58 8.43
N VAL A 102 -15.15 -2.42 8.34
CA VAL A 102 -14.82 -1.26 9.19
C VAL A 102 -14.96 -1.63 10.66
N ASN A 103 -16.03 -2.32 11.02
CA ASN A 103 -16.25 -2.80 12.39
C ASN A 103 -15.15 -3.79 12.83
N MET A 104 -14.75 -4.74 11.97
CA MET A 104 -13.65 -5.67 12.25
C MET A 104 -12.33 -4.93 12.50
N ILE A 105 -12.00 -3.93 11.69
CA ILE A 105 -10.80 -3.10 11.86
C ILE A 105 -10.83 -2.36 13.20
N ASN A 106 -11.96 -1.74 13.57
CA ASN A 106 -12.09 -1.05 14.85
C ASN A 106 -11.87 -1.99 16.03
N VAL A 107 -12.45 -3.20 15.99
CA VAL A 107 -12.25 -4.23 17.02
C VAL A 107 -10.77 -4.65 17.11
N LEU A 108 -10.06 -4.76 15.99
CA LEU A 108 -8.63 -5.08 16.01
C LEU A 108 -7.78 -3.95 16.62
N ILE A 109 -8.13 -2.70 16.36
CA ILE A 109 -7.45 -1.53 16.93
C ILE A 109 -7.67 -1.48 18.44
N GLU A 110 -8.92 -1.62 18.90
CA GLU A 110 -9.28 -1.63 20.32
C GLU A 110 -8.55 -2.73 21.09
N ASN A 111 -8.36 -3.89 20.45
CA ASN A 111 -7.66 -5.03 21.03
C ASN A 111 -6.14 -5.03 20.80
N ASN A 112 -5.59 -3.99 20.17
CA ASN A 112 -4.16 -3.88 19.83
C ASN A 112 -3.61 -5.08 19.02
N ASN A 113 -4.46 -5.64 18.15
CA ASN A 113 -4.17 -6.80 17.28
C ASN A 113 -4.10 -6.42 15.80
N ILE A 114 -4.17 -5.13 15.49
CA ILE A 114 -4.02 -4.61 14.13
C ILE A 114 -2.57 -4.76 13.64
N ASN A 115 -2.39 -4.99 12.34
CA ASN A 115 -1.11 -4.96 11.66
C ASN A 115 -0.46 -3.59 11.91
N SER A 116 0.55 -3.58 12.78
CA SER A 116 1.23 -2.37 13.25
C SER A 116 1.93 -1.61 12.13
N VAL A 117 2.42 -2.31 11.10
CA VAL A 117 3.02 -1.68 9.92
C VAL A 117 1.96 -0.93 9.12
N ALA A 118 0.84 -1.58 8.80
CA ALA A 118 -0.22 -0.91 8.04
C ALA A 118 -0.88 0.22 8.84
N TYR A 119 -1.06 0.04 10.15
CA TYR A 119 -1.59 1.07 11.03
C TYR A 119 -0.66 2.27 11.14
N ASP A 120 0.66 2.07 11.24
CA ASP A 120 1.66 3.15 11.26
C ASP A 120 1.73 3.94 9.93
N MET A 121 1.33 3.34 8.81
CA MET A 121 1.24 4.03 7.50
C MET A 121 -0.04 4.86 7.35
N PHE A 122 -1.19 4.37 7.84
CA PHE A 122 -2.51 4.88 7.44
C PHE A 122 -3.45 5.22 8.60
N GLY A 123 -3.22 4.65 9.79
CA GLY A 123 -4.19 4.57 10.90
C GLY A 123 -4.49 5.88 11.62
N ASP A 124 -3.57 6.85 11.61
CA ASP A 124 -3.74 8.09 12.37
C ASP A 124 -4.85 9.03 11.81
N ASN A 125 -5.35 8.78 10.59
CA ASN A 125 -6.34 9.62 9.89
C ASN A 125 -7.62 8.88 9.45
N PHE A 126 -8.14 7.95 10.26
CA PHE A 126 -9.50 7.42 10.00
C PHE A 126 -10.50 8.57 9.83
N ASN A 127 -11.09 8.68 8.63
CA ASN A 127 -12.11 9.67 8.27
C ASN A 127 -11.65 11.11 8.05
N ASN A 128 -10.35 11.39 7.97
CA ASN A 128 -9.90 12.73 7.64
C ASN A 128 -9.84 12.89 6.10
N SER A 129 -10.75 13.65 5.53
CA SER A 129 -10.83 13.88 4.07
C SER A 129 -9.75 14.81 3.52
N ASP A 130 -8.88 15.34 4.38
CA ASP A 130 -7.75 16.18 4.01
C ASP A 130 -6.59 15.32 3.50
N LEU A 131 -6.83 14.63 2.38
CA LEU A 131 -5.76 14.11 1.54
C LEU A 131 -4.76 15.25 1.26
N PRO A 132 -3.44 14.98 1.25
CA PRO A 132 -2.44 15.99 0.91
C PRO A 132 -2.80 16.64 -0.43
N LYS A 133 -3.24 17.91 -0.38
CA LYS A 133 -3.75 18.65 -1.56
C LYS A 133 -2.66 18.95 -2.59
N GLU A 134 -1.39 18.76 -2.25
CA GLU A 134 -0.23 19.05 -3.10
C GLU A 134 0.65 17.79 -3.26
N MET A 135 0.35 16.95 -4.24
CA MET A 135 1.30 15.94 -4.76
C MET A 135 2.32 16.52 -5.75
N PHE A 136 2.15 17.79 -6.10
CA PHE A 136 2.98 18.49 -7.07
C PHE A 136 4.01 19.34 -6.30
N ASN A 137 5.27 19.26 -6.70
CA ASN A 137 6.42 19.98 -6.09
C ASN A 137 6.92 19.41 -4.74
N LEU A 138 7.15 18.10 -4.67
CA LEU A 138 7.84 17.50 -3.52
C LEU A 138 9.36 17.64 -3.66
N ASP A 139 10.03 17.86 -2.52
CA ASP A 139 11.47 17.69 -2.40
C ASP A 139 11.78 16.21 -2.17
N TRP A 140 12.72 15.67 -2.94
CA TRP A 140 13.05 14.25 -2.91
C TRP A 140 14.33 13.98 -2.13
N TYR A 141 14.31 12.91 -1.34
CA TYR A 141 15.45 12.49 -0.52
C TYR A 141 15.67 10.99 -0.65
N THR A 142 16.89 10.59 -0.94
CA THR A 142 17.30 9.18 -0.96
C THR A 142 17.79 8.77 0.43
N VAL A 143 17.31 7.63 0.91
CA VAL A 143 17.60 7.07 2.24
C VAL A 143 18.90 6.25 2.21
N ASN A 144 19.77 6.48 3.19
CA ASN A 144 20.92 5.60 3.45
C ASN A 144 20.48 4.42 4.31
N LEU A 145 20.18 3.30 3.67
CA LEU A 145 19.68 2.09 4.32
C LEU A 145 20.66 1.47 5.34
N GLN A 146 21.96 1.78 5.27
CA GLN A 146 22.93 1.31 6.28
C GLN A 146 22.75 1.99 7.64
N LYS A 147 22.02 3.09 7.69
CA LYS A 147 21.72 3.86 8.91
C LYS A 147 20.31 3.60 9.44
N ILE A 148 19.58 2.66 8.83
CA ILE A 148 18.24 2.26 9.23
C ILE A 148 18.32 0.87 9.84
N ASP A 149 17.82 0.72 11.06
CA ASP A 149 17.69 -0.60 11.67
C ASP A 149 16.59 -1.36 10.94
N ARG A 150 16.96 -2.40 10.19
CA ARG A 150 15.97 -3.22 9.48
C ARG A 150 14.99 -3.86 10.46
N LEU A 151 13.74 -3.99 10.04
CA LEU A 151 12.71 -4.65 10.83
C LEU A 151 12.93 -6.17 10.81
N ASN A 152 12.90 -6.80 11.99
CA ASN A 152 12.80 -8.24 12.12
C ASN A 152 11.33 -8.64 11.97
N MET A 153 11.00 -9.40 10.93
CA MET A 153 9.62 -9.75 10.59
C MET A 153 9.22 -11.08 11.22
N ASP A 154 8.02 -11.12 11.79
CA ASP A 154 7.36 -12.39 12.08
C ASP A 154 6.79 -13.00 10.78
N GLU A 155 6.24 -14.21 10.88
CA GLU A 155 5.68 -14.95 9.75
C GLU A 155 4.58 -14.15 9.01
N LYS A 156 3.69 -13.47 9.75
CA LYS A 156 2.59 -12.69 9.16
C LYS A 156 3.09 -11.49 8.37
N LEU A 157 4.10 -10.79 8.88
CA LEU A 157 4.75 -9.67 8.17
C LEU A 157 5.57 -10.17 6.99
N LEU A 158 6.19 -11.35 7.08
CA LEU A 158 6.90 -11.96 5.98
C LEU A 158 5.95 -12.30 4.82
N ASP A 159 4.83 -12.96 5.09
CA ASP A 159 3.81 -13.27 4.08
C ASP A 159 3.27 -12.00 3.40
N PHE A 160 2.96 -10.99 4.22
CA PHE A 160 2.56 -9.68 3.72
C PHE A 160 3.62 -9.04 2.84
N SER A 161 4.90 -9.12 3.23
CA SER A 161 6.00 -8.59 2.43
C SER A 161 6.14 -9.29 1.08
N VAL A 162 6.09 -10.62 1.06
CA VAL A 162 6.17 -11.41 -0.17
C VAL A 162 5.03 -11.04 -1.10
N PHE A 163 3.82 -10.88 -0.57
CA PHE A 163 2.67 -10.45 -1.35
C PHE A 163 2.85 -9.06 -1.96
N LEU A 164 3.36 -8.09 -1.20
CA LEU A 164 3.65 -6.73 -1.71
C LEU A 164 4.72 -6.76 -2.82
N GLN A 165 5.77 -7.58 -2.66
CA GLN A 165 6.81 -7.72 -3.66
C GLN A 165 6.25 -8.33 -4.96
N LYS A 166 5.47 -9.42 -4.85
CA LYS A 166 4.83 -10.07 -6.01
C LYS A 166 3.86 -9.15 -6.74
N THR A 167 3.12 -8.29 -6.04
CA THR A 167 2.10 -7.44 -6.64
C THR A 167 2.65 -6.15 -7.23
N HIS A 168 3.46 -5.41 -6.49
CA HIS A 168 3.83 -4.04 -6.88
C HIS A 168 5.25 -3.92 -7.45
N LEU A 169 6.24 -4.63 -6.88
CA LEU A 169 7.63 -4.50 -7.34
C LEU A 169 7.87 -5.13 -8.72
N VAL A 170 7.17 -6.22 -9.05
CA VAL A 170 7.36 -6.96 -10.32
C VAL A 170 7.02 -6.12 -11.55
N ASN A 171 6.02 -5.23 -11.49
CA ASN A 171 5.55 -4.46 -12.67
C ASN A 171 6.26 -3.13 -12.86
N TYR A 172 6.70 -2.52 -11.76
CA TYR A 172 7.02 -1.11 -11.76
C TYR A 172 8.45 -0.84 -11.31
N ASP A 173 9.30 -1.86 -11.16
CA ASP A 173 10.64 -1.81 -10.53
C ASP A 173 10.68 -1.01 -9.22
N SER A 174 9.50 -0.81 -8.63
CA SER A 174 9.25 0.09 -7.53
C SER A 174 7.83 -0.04 -7.02
N PHE A 175 7.59 0.32 -5.77
CA PHE A 175 6.24 0.60 -5.29
C PHE A 175 6.21 1.90 -4.51
N ALA A 176 5.11 2.63 -4.64
CA ALA A 176 4.89 3.90 -3.97
C ALA A 176 3.82 3.74 -2.89
N VAL A 177 4.10 4.28 -1.70
CA VAL A 177 3.16 4.30 -0.58
C VAL A 177 2.96 5.75 -0.16
N GLN A 178 1.72 6.20 -0.24
CA GLN A 178 1.30 7.46 0.34
C GLN A 178 1.05 7.26 1.83
N VAL A 179 1.82 7.92 2.66
CA VAL A 179 1.78 7.77 4.12
C VAL A 179 1.05 8.93 4.76
N ASN A 180 0.45 8.69 5.93
CA ASN A 180 -0.27 9.70 6.68
C ASN A 180 0.56 10.24 7.84
N ASP A 181 0.55 11.56 8.02
CA ASP A 181 1.08 12.28 9.19
C ASP A 181 2.56 12.10 9.53
N TRP A 182 3.34 11.49 8.63
CA TRP A 182 4.77 11.35 8.82
C TRP A 182 5.46 12.71 8.72
N SER A 183 6.25 13.03 9.74
CA SER A 183 7.05 14.25 9.77
C SER A 183 8.48 13.91 9.35
N PHE A 184 9.05 14.72 8.45
CA PHE A 184 10.39 14.53 7.94
C PHE A 184 11.43 15.05 8.94
N ASN A 185 11.73 14.22 9.94
CA ASN A 185 12.66 14.52 11.03
C ASN A 185 13.43 13.24 11.45
N ASP A 186 14.36 13.37 12.41
CA ASP A 186 15.23 12.27 12.79
C ASP A 186 14.53 11.07 13.45
N THR A 187 13.28 11.21 13.93
CA THR A 187 12.51 10.10 14.53
C THR A 187 11.81 9.23 13.47
N LEU A 188 11.73 9.70 12.23
CA LEU A 188 11.10 8.94 11.14
C LEU A 188 11.76 7.58 10.91
N LYS A 189 13.09 7.52 11.05
CA LYS A 189 13.88 6.28 10.90
C LYS A 189 13.47 5.17 11.87
N ASP A 190 12.84 5.53 12.99
CA ASP A 190 12.47 4.62 14.06
C ASP A 190 11.03 4.09 13.90
N ARG A 191 10.25 4.66 12.98
CA ARG A 191 8.87 4.21 12.70
C ARG A 191 8.86 2.80 12.12
N ILE A 192 7.96 1.96 12.63
CA ILE A 192 7.91 0.53 12.29
C ILE A 192 7.64 0.31 10.80
N ALA A 193 6.74 1.08 10.19
CA ALA A 193 6.45 0.96 8.78
C ALA A 193 7.60 1.47 7.90
N PHE A 194 8.28 2.53 8.30
CA PHE A 194 9.43 3.02 7.55
C PHE A 194 10.59 2.00 7.57
N ARG A 195 10.85 1.39 8.74
CA ARG A 195 11.80 0.28 8.86
C ARG A 195 11.39 -0.93 8.03
N PHE A 196 10.10 -1.28 8.01
CA PHE A 196 9.55 -2.33 7.14
C PHE A 196 9.85 -2.05 5.66
N LEU A 197 9.48 -0.87 5.15
CA LEU A 197 9.74 -0.45 3.77
C LEU A 197 11.24 -0.49 3.42
N CYS A 198 12.10 -0.04 4.34
CA CYS A 198 13.55 -0.12 4.20
C CYS A 198 14.10 -1.55 4.21
N THR A 199 13.41 -2.51 4.85
CA THR A 199 13.79 -3.93 4.78
C THR A 199 13.44 -4.54 3.42
N LEU A 200 12.34 -4.11 2.80
CA LEU A 200 11.86 -4.69 1.54
C LEU A 200 12.64 -4.27 0.30
N SER A 201 13.39 -3.17 0.39
CA SER A 201 13.84 -2.41 -0.77
C SER A 201 15.35 -2.28 -0.80
N GLN A 202 15.92 -2.20 -2.00
CA GLN A 202 17.33 -1.88 -2.19
C GLN A 202 17.57 -0.37 -2.16
N THR A 203 16.58 0.42 -2.58
CA THR A 203 16.58 1.89 -2.47
C THR A 203 15.25 2.38 -1.93
N VAL A 204 15.28 3.40 -1.07
CA VAL A 204 14.07 4.12 -0.65
C VAL A 204 14.26 5.62 -0.92
N GLN A 205 13.23 6.24 -1.50
CA GLN A 205 13.11 7.68 -1.65
C GLN A 205 11.89 8.22 -0.92
N LEU A 206 12.03 9.40 -0.33
CA LEU A 206 10.98 10.14 0.37
C LEU A 206 10.63 11.38 -0.44
N GLY A 207 9.35 11.55 -0.75
CA GLY A 207 8.78 12.80 -1.26
C GLY A 207 8.24 13.63 -0.09
N VAL A 208 8.82 14.82 0.11
CA VAL A 208 8.55 15.69 1.26
C VAL A 208 7.93 17.00 0.78
N ASP A 209 6.84 17.43 1.42
CA ASP A 209 6.20 18.71 1.11
C ASP A 209 6.93 19.91 1.75
N LYS A 210 6.47 21.12 1.42
CA LYS A 210 7.00 22.38 1.98
C LYS A 210 6.83 22.52 3.50
N ASN A 211 5.99 21.71 4.14
CA ASN A 211 5.71 21.71 5.57
C ASN A 211 6.49 20.62 6.32
N ASN A 212 7.48 19.99 5.68
CA ASN A 212 8.23 18.85 6.20
C ASN A 212 7.34 17.64 6.53
N LYS A 213 6.28 17.40 5.75
CA LYS A 213 5.50 16.17 5.80
C LYS A 213 5.95 15.23 4.69
N VAL A 214 6.16 13.96 5.05
CA VAL A 214 6.39 12.91 4.06
C VAL A 214 5.04 12.55 3.46
N ILE A 215 4.94 12.69 2.13
CA ILE A 215 3.70 12.45 1.38
C ILE A 215 3.80 11.15 0.59
N ASP A 216 5.00 10.83 0.06
CA ASP A 216 5.23 9.64 -0.75
C ASP A 216 6.51 8.93 -0.29
N VAL A 217 6.46 7.60 -0.27
CA VAL A 217 7.60 6.73 -0.02
C VAL A 217 7.72 5.78 -1.20
N ARG A 218 8.80 5.92 -1.96
CA ARG A 218 9.09 5.06 -3.11
C ARG A 218 10.18 4.07 -2.76
N CYS A 219 9.87 2.82 -3.01
CA CYS A 219 10.70 1.67 -2.73
C CYS A 219 11.11 1.05 -4.05
N PHE A 220 12.40 0.77 -4.25
CA PHE A 220 12.98 0.12 -5.44
C PHE A 220 13.81 -1.08 -5.00
#